data_AF-A0A1L3I8E8-F1
#
_entry.id   AF-A0A1L3I8E8-F1
#
_cell.length_a   1.000
_cell.length_b   1.000
_cell.length_c   1.000
_cell.angle_alpha   90.00
_cell.angle_beta   90.00
_cell.angle_gamma   90.00
#
_symmetry.space_group_name_H-M   'P 1'
#
loop_
_entity.id
_entity.type
_entity.pdbx_description
1 polymer ?
#
loop_
_entity_poly.entity_id
_entity_poly.type
_entity_poly.pdbx_seq_one_letter_code
_entity_poly.pdbx_strand_id
1 'polypeptide(L)'
;MKLEDIDAMLLADEPDAPTGETLTAAQLAPWLGLTVGRVHALGRDGVLPRTPDKRYPLQASVAAYCEFCRGLAKGKAADNELAAEKVRLAREQADKIALQNASARGELLDSRTVAQEWRGVVTDLRAAVLAVPSRVASTLGFDRKQTAVLDSEIREAMEAISNDR
;
A
#
# COMPACT_ATOMS: atom_id res chain seq x y z
N MET A 1 -76.04 -14.35 -3.17
CA MET A 1 -74.68 -14.76 -3.55
C MET A 1 -73.92 -14.92 -2.27
N LYS A 2 -73.48 -16.15 -1.92
CA LYS A 2 -72.85 -16.41 -0.62
C LYS A 2 -71.39 -15.94 -0.69
N LEU A 3 -70.83 -15.52 0.44
CA LEU A 3 -69.46 -15.01 0.56
C LEU A 3 -68.40 -16.07 0.16
N GLU A 4 -68.80 -17.34 0.19
CA GLU A 4 -68.02 -18.51 -0.23
C GLU A 4 -67.82 -18.57 -1.76
N ASP A 5 -68.71 -17.96 -2.54
CA ASP A 5 -68.62 -17.92 -4.01
C ASP A 5 -67.60 -16.87 -4.50
N ILE A 6 -67.24 -15.90 -3.64
CA ILE A 6 -66.27 -14.83 -3.96
C ILE A 6 -64.83 -15.33 -3.75
N ASP A 7 -64.60 -16.14 -2.71
CA ASP A 7 -63.28 -16.74 -2.43
C ASP A 7 -62.87 -17.77 -3.50
N ALA A 8 -63.83 -18.49 -4.10
CA ALA A 8 -63.57 -19.39 -5.22
C ALA A 8 -63.22 -18.65 -6.52
N MET A 9 -63.58 -17.38 -6.65
CA MET A 9 -63.26 -16.52 -7.80
C MET A 9 -61.90 -15.81 -7.67
N LEU A 10 -61.35 -15.76 -6.45
CA LEU A 10 -60.08 -15.10 -6.09
C LEU A 10 -58.89 -16.06 -6.01
N LEU A 11 -59.11 -17.37 -6.14
CA LEU A 11 -58.09 -18.43 -6.04
C LEU A 11 -57.81 -19.14 -7.38
N ALA A 12 -57.96 -18.41 -8.49
CA ALA A 12 -57.37 -18.79 -9.77
C ALA A 12 -56.31 -17.77 -10.16
N ASP A 13 -55.22 -17.73 -9.41
CA ASP A 13 -53.96 -17.20 -9.92
C ASP A 13 -52.85 -18.03 -9.28
N GLU A 14 -52.38 -19.02 -10.03
CA GLU A 14 -50.99 -19.46 -9.91
C GLU A 14 -50.09 -18.21 -9.96
N PRO A 15 -48.89 -18.21 -9.37
CA PRO A 15 -48.00 -17.06 -9.49
C PRO A 15 -47.72 -16.82 -10.97
N ASP A 16 -48.43 -15.88 -11.57
CA ASP A 16 -48.27 -15.47 -12.96
C ASP A 16 -46.80 -15.06 -13.08
N ALA A 17 -46.03 -15.91 -13.77
CA ALA A 17 -44.68 -15.58 -14.17
C ALA A 17 -44.75 -14.20 -14.81
N PRO A 18 -43.88 -13.25 -14.44
CA PRO A 18 -44.07 -11.84 -14.76
C PRO A 18 -44.45 -11.70 -16.22
N THR A 19 -45.68 -11.28 -16.47
CA THR A 19 -46.36 -11.19 -17.77
C THR A 19 -45.59 -10.15 -18.60
N GLY A 20 -44.50 -10.60 -19.19
CA GLY A 20 -43.48 -9.75 -19.78
C GLY A 20 -43.12 -10.30 -21.15
N GLU A 21 -43.27 -9.45 -22.16
CA GLU A 21 -42.88 -9.69 -23.55
C GLU A 21 -41.64 -10.60 -23.65
N THR A 22 -41.82 -11.80 -24.21
CA THR A 22 -40.74 -12.75 -24.40
C THR A 22 -40.14 -12.58 -25.78
N LEU A 23 -38.83 -12.36 -25.82
CA LEU A 23 -38.09 -12.07 -27.05
C LEU A 23 -37.21 -13.25 -27.45
N THR A 24 -36.98 -13.34 -28.75
CA THR A 24 -35.89 -14.18 -29.27
C THR A 24 -34.54 -13.55 -28.95
N ALA A 25 -33.45 -14.33 -28.99
CA ALA A 25 -32.10 -13.80 -28.78
C ALA A 25 -31.73 -12.69 -29.78
N ALA A 26 -32.25 -12.76 -31.01
CA ALA A 26 -32.05 -11.74 -32.04
C ALA A 26 -32.75 -10.42 -31.69
N GLN A 27 -33.93 -10.49 -31.08
CA GLN A 27 -34.67 -9.32 -30.63
C GLN A 27 -34.11 -8.74 -29.33
N LEU A 28 -33.60 -9.56 -28.41
CA LEU A 28 -33.02 -9.11 -27.14
C LEU A 28 -31.61 -8.51 -27.29
N ALA A 29 -30.82 -9.00 -28.24
CA ALA A 29 -29.44 -8.56 -28.48
C ALA A 29 -29.26 -7.03 -28.61
N PRO A 30 -30.08 -6.31 -29.41
CA PRO A 30 -30.03 -4.85 -29.49
C PRO A 30 -30.29 -4.13 -28.16
N TRP A 31 -31.22 -4.64 -27.33
CA TRP A 31 -31.54 -4.02 -26.03
C TRP A 31 -30.37 -4.08 -25.05
N LEU A 32 -29.62 -5.18 -25.07
CA LEU A 32 -28.48 -5.39 -24.18
C LEU A 32 -27.15 -4.89 -24.78
N GLY A 33 -27.13 -4.45 -26.04
CA GLY A 33 -25.92 -4.08 -26.76
C GLY A 33 -24.97 -5.25 -26.99
N LEU A 34 -25.50 -6.47 -27.14
CA LEU A 34 -24.74 -7.71 -27.28
C LEU A 34 -24.90 -8.33 -28.66
N THR A 35 -23.98 -9.22 -29.03
CA THR A 35 -24.21 -10.11 -30.18
C THR A 35 -25.18 -11.23 -29.81
N VAL A 36 -25.92 -11.74 -30.78
CA VAL A 36 -26.87 -12.87 -30.59
C VAL A 36 -26.15 -14.10 -29.99
N GLY A 37 -24.92 -14.37 -30.44
CA GLY A 37 -24.09 -15.45 -29.90
C GLY A 37 -23.75 -15.24 -28.42
N ARG A 38 -23.50 -14.00 -27.99
CA ARG A 38 -23.24 -13.68 -26.58
C ARG A 38 -24.49 -13.83 -25.71
N VAL A 39 -25.66 -13.45 -26.22
CA VAL A 39 -26.95 -13.69 -25.52
C VAL A 39 -27.18 -15.19 -25.32
N HIS A 40 -26.91 -16.02 -26.33
CA HIS A 40 -27.00 -17.47 -26.20
C HIS A 40 -25.99 -18.06 -25.20
N ALA A 41 -24.76 -17.53 -25.17
CA ALA A 41 -23.77 -17.94 -24.19
C ALA A 41 -24.24 -17.60 -22.77
N LEU A 42 -24.65 -16.35 -22.51
CA LEU A 42 -25.12 -15.94 -21.19
C LEU A 42 -26.39 -16.68 -20.74
N GLY A 43 -27.29 -17.03 -21.66
CA GLY A 43 -28.45 -17.88 -21.35
C GLY A 43 -28.07 -19.33 -21.05
N ARG A 44 -27.01 -19.87 -21.68
CA ARG A 44 -26.48 -21.20 -21.38
C ARG A 44 -25.74 -21.23 -20.05
N ASP A 45 -25.00 -20.16 -19.76
CA ASP A 45 -24.23 -19.97 -18.53
C ASP A 45 -25.15 -19.65 -17.32
N GLY A 46 -26.47 -19.59 -17.53
CA GLY A 46 -27.47 -19.35 -16.49
C GLY A 46 -27.57 -17.89 -16.02
N VAL A 47 -26.88 -16.96 -16.68
CA VAL A 47 -26.90 -15.53 -16.34
C VAL A 47 -28.19 -14.86 -16.80
N LEU A 48 -28.70 -15.22 -17.98
CA LEU A 48 -29.97 -14.72 -18.48
C LEU A 48 -31.08 -15.76 -18.27
N PRO A 49 -32.24 -15.37 -17.69
CA PRO A 49 -33.37 -16.27 -17.51
C PRO A 49 -33.91 -16.72 -18.88
N ARG A 50 -34.15 -18.02 -19.03
CA ARG A 50 -34.58 -18.61 -20.30
C ARG A 50 -35.82 -19.47 -20.09
N THR A 51 -36.86 -19.19 -20.87
CA THR A 51 -38.12 -19.94 -20.90
C THR A 51 -37.92 -21.30 -21.60
N PRO A 52 -38.75 -22.34 -21.33
CA PRO A 52 -38.69 -23.63 -22.03
C PRO A 52 -38.66 -23.52 -23.56
N ASP A 53 -39.35 -22.53 -24.13
CA ASP A 53 -39.38 -22.25 -25.58
C ASP A 53 -38.12 -21.54 -26.11
N LYS A 54 -37.02 -21.56 -25.35
CA LYS A 54 -35.75 -20.92 -25.71
C LYS A 54 -35.85 -19.39 -25.90
N ARG A 55 -36.88 -18.77 -25.34
CA ARG A 55 -37.12 -17.32 -25.33
C ARG A 55 -36.66 -16.69 -24.03
N TYR A 56 -36.54 -15.36 -24.05
CA TYR A 56 -36.03 -14.56 -22.94
C TYR A 56 -37.07 -13.51 -22.54
N PRO A 57 -37.55 -13.51 -21.28
CA PRO A 57 -38.42 -12.47 -20.77
C PRO A 57 -37.64 -11.15 -20.71
N LEU A 58 -38.11 -10.11 -21.42
CA LEU A 58 -37.37 -8.86 -21.63
C LEU A 58 -36.93 -8.20 -20.31
N GLN A 59 -37.87 -7.90 -19.42
CA GLN A 59 -37.58 -7.18 -18.17
C GLN A 59 -36.61 -7.96 -17.27
N ALA A 60 -36.86 -9.25 -17.05
CA ALA A 60 -36.01 -10.08 -16.21
C ALA A 60 -34.61 -10.27 -16.82
N SER A 61 -34.50 -10.34 -18.15
CA SER A 61 -33.21 -10.45 -18.83
C SER A 61 -32.37 -9.18 -18.72
N VAL A 62 -33.00 -8.00 -18.84
CA VAL A 62 -32.31 -6.72 -18.64
C VAL A 62 -31.83 -6.58 -17.20
N ALA A 63 -32.70 -6.89 -16.22
CA ALA A 63 -32.35 -6.82 -14.80
C ALA A 63 -31.17 -7.75 -14.46
N ALA A 64 -31.22 -9.01 -14.90
CA ALA A 64 -30.18 -10.00 -14.68
C ALA A 64 -28.85 -9.59 -15.35
N TYR A 65 -28.91 -9.03 -16.56
CA TYR A 65 -27.72 -8.52 -17.24
C TYR A 65 -27.10 -7.33 -16.50
N CYS A 66 -27.91 -6.38 -16.05
CA CYS A 66 -27.42 -5.25 -15.25
C CYS A 66 -26.76 -5.70 -13.94
N GLU A 67 -27.31 -6.72 -13.28
CA GLU A 67 -26.72 -7.30 -12.08
C GLU A 67 -25.39 -8.01 -12.37
N PHE A 68 -25.33 -8.78 -13.44
CA PHE A 68 -24.10 -9.41 -13.92
C PHE A 68 -22.99 -8.38 -14.20
N CYS A 69 -23.31 -7.30 -14.92
CA CYS A 69 -22.38 -6.21 -15.17
C CYS A 69 -21.90 -5.53 -13.88
N ARG A 70 -22.79 -5.32 -12.90
CA ARG A 70 -22.42 -4.80 -11.57
C ARG A 70 -21.48 -5.75 -10.83
N GLY A 71 -21.69 -7.06 -10.92
CA GLY A 71 -20.79 -8.07 -10.36
C GLY A 71 -19.39 -8.03 -10.97
N LEU A 72 -19.31 -7.97 -12.30
CA LEU A 72 -18.03 -7.85 -13.01
C LEU A 72 -17.28 -6.55 -12.68
N ALA A 73 -18.00 -5.43 -12.59
CA ALA A 73 -17.41 -4.14 -12.23
C ALA A 73 -16.83 -4.16 -10.81
N LYS A 74 -17.52 -4.79 -9.85
CA LYS A 74 -17.02 -4.96 -8.48
C LYS A 74 -15.78 -5.85 -8.43
N GLY A 75 -15.76 -6.96 -9.17
CA GLY A 75 -14.59 -7.84 -9.25
C GLY A 75 -13.37 -7.12 -9.84
N LYS A 76 -13.57 -6.39 -10.94
CA LYS A 76 -12.50 -5.60 -11.59
C LYS A 76 -11.98 -4.47 -10.69
N ALA A 77 -12.83 -3.83 -9.90
CA ALA A 77 -12.42 -2.83 -8.93
C ALA A 77 -11.53 -3.45 -7.84
N ALA A 78 -11.94 -4.58 -7.26
CA ALA A 78 -11.16 -5.31 -6.27
C ALA A 78 -9.81 -5.81 -6.82
N ASP A 79 -9.79 -6.32 -8.06
CA ASP A 79 -8.55 -6.76 -8.72
C ASP A 79 -7.60 -5.58 -8.99
N ASN A 80 -8.13 -4.42 -9.37
CA ASN A 80 -7.34 -3.21 -9.57
C ASN A 80 -6.75 -2.69 -8.26
N GLU A 81 -7.51 -2.68 -7.16
CA GLU A 81 -7.02 -2.31 -5.83
C GLU A 81 -5.90 -3.26 -5.37
N LEU A 82 -6.10 -4.58 -5.55
CA LEU A 82 -5.08 -5.58 -5.23
C LEU A 82 -3.82 -5.41 -6.10
N ALA A 83 -3.98 -5.09 -7.39
CA ALA A 83 -2.86 -4.83 -8.28
C ALA A 83 -2.09 -3.57 -7.85
N ALA A 84 -2.79 -2.50 -7.49
CA ALA A 84 -2.19 -1.25 -7.00
C ALA A 84 -1.39 -1.49 -5.71
N GLU A 85 -1.94 -2.28 -4.78
CA GLU A 85 -1.27 -2.62 -3.53
C GLU A 85 -0.02 -3.48 -3.75
N LYS A 86 -0.08 -4.45 -4.68
CA LYS A 86 1.10 -5.24 -5.08
C LYS A 86 2.20 -4.37 -5.70
N VAL A 87 1.84 -3.39 -6.51
CA VAL A 87 2.81 -2.43 -7.08
C VAL A 87 3.46 -1.60 -5.97
N ARG A 88 2.68 -1.14 -4.98
CA ARG A 88 3.22 -0.43 -3.80
C ARG A 88 4.21 -1.31 -3.04
N LEU A 89 3.82 -2.54 -2.73
CA LEU A 89 4.69 -3.49 -2.02
C LEU A 89 5.98 -3.78 -2.80
N ALA A 90 5.89 -3.95 -4.12
CA ALA A 90 7.06 -4.20 -4.96
C ALA A 90 8.05 -3.02 -4.96
N ARG A 91 7.56 -1.77 -4.92
CA ARG A 91 8.40 -0.58 -4.79
C ARG A 91 9.15 -0.56 -3.45
N GLU A 92 8.44 -0.75 -2.34
CA GLU A 92 9.05 -0.81 -1.01
C GLU A 92 10.09 -1.94 -0.90
N GLN A 93 9.83 -3.09 -1.54
CA GLN A 93 10.79 -4.20 -1.61
C GLN A 93 12.03 -3.84 -2.45
N ALA A 94 11.84 -3.16 -3.59
CA ALA A 94 12.94 -2.70 -4.42
C ALA A 94 13.82 -1.69 -3.66
N ASP A 95 13.21 -0.74 -2.96
CA ASP A 95 13.93 0.26 -2.16
C ASP A 95 14.70 -0.40 -1.02
N LYS A 96 14.11 -1.38 -0.34
CA LYS A 96 14.80 -2.18 0.67
C LYS A 96 16.03 -2.87 0.10
N ILE A 97 15.92 -3.51 -1.05
CA ILE A 97 17.04 -4.19 -1.71
C ILE A 97 18.10 -3.17 -2.14
N ALA A 98 17.70 -2.01 -2.65
CA ALA A 98 18.62 -0.94 -3.04
C ALA A 98 19.43 -0.43 -1.84
N LEU A 99 18.78 -0.22 -0.69
CA LEU A 99 19.45 0.17 0.57
C LEU A 99 20.39 -0.92 1.09
N GLN A 100 19.98 -2.19 1.03
CA GLN A 100 20.84 -3.32 1.39
C GLN A 100 22.07 -3.39 0.50
N ASN A 101 21.91 -3.20 -0.81
CA ASN A 101 23.02 -3.18 -1.76
C ASN A 101 23.96 -1.98 -1.52
N ALA A 102 23.42 -0.79 -1.26
CA ALA A 102 24.22 0.39 -0.95
C ALA A 102 25.02 0.21 0.34
N SER A 103 24.41 -0.38 1.38
CA SER A 103 25.11 -0.74 2.62
C SER A 103 26.20 -1.79 2.36
N ALA A 104 25.94 -2.83 1.56
CA ALA A 104 26.91 -3.87 1.23
C ALA A 104 28.10 -3.34 0.42
N ARG A 105 27.88 -2.30 -0.41
CA ARG A 105 28.96 -1.59 -1.13
C ARG A 105 29.73 -0.59 -0.25
N GLY A 106 29.29 -0.35 0.98
CA GLY A 106 29.90 0.62 1.88
C GLY A 106 29.56 2.08 1.56
N GLU A 107 28.50 2.34 0.79
CA GLU A 107 28.04 3.70 0.47
C GLU A 107 27.26 4.34 1.64
N LEU A 108 26.82 3.53 2.60
CA LEU A 108 26.08 3.96 3.78
C LEU A 108 26.90 3.65 5.04
N LEU A 109 27.04 4.65 5.90
CA LEU A 109 27.62 4.49 7.23
C LEU A 109 26.52 4.66 8.27
N ASP A 110 26.51 3.79 9.29
CA ASP A 110 25.63 3.98 10.43
C ASP A 110 26.08 5.21 11.22
N SER A 111 25.21 6.23 11.22
CA SER A 111 25.39 7.47 11.99
C SER A 111 25.74 7.23 13.47
N ARG A 112 25.20 6.19 14.10
CA ARG A 112 25.46 5.87 15.52
C ARG A 112 26.87 5.35 15.70
N THR A 113 27.30 4.43 14.83
CA THR A 113 28.67 3.91 14.83
C THR A 113 29.66 5.03 14.57
N VAL A 114 29.43 5.85 13.53
CA VAL A 114 30.30 7.00 13.22
C VAL A 114 30.40 7.95 14.41
N ALA A 115 29.28 8.31 15.03
CA ALA A 115 29.28 9.20 16.18
C ALA A 115 30.03 8.60 17.40
N GLN A 116 29.91 7.29 17.62
CA GLN A 116 30.61 6.61 18.71
C GLN A 116 32.13 6.59 18.48
N GLU A 117 32.57 6.24 17.27
CA GLU A 117 33.99 6.26 16.92
C GLU A 117 34.57 7.67 17.05
N TRP A 118 33.88 8.69 16.54
CA TRP A 118 34.30 10.08 16.68
C TRP A 118 34.36 10.56 18.13
N ARG A 119 33.44 10.12 18.99
CA ARG A 119 33.51 10.43 20.44
C ARG A 119 34.76 9.82 21.06
N GLY A 120 35.13 8.60 20.68
CA GLY A 120 36.38 7.96 21.12
C GLY A 120 37.59 8.81 20.72
N VAL A 121 37.71 9.10 19.42
CA VAL A 121 38.81 9.91 18.86
C VAL A 121 38.93 11.27 19.58
N VAL A 122 37.81 11.98 19.79
CA VAL A 122 37.82 13.29 20.47
C VAL A 122 38.20 13.16 21.95
N THR A 123 37.78 12.09 22.62
CA THR A 123 38.13 11.84 24.03
C THR A 123 39.63 11.56 24.17
N ASP A 124 40.18 10.72 23.30
CA ASP A 124 41.60 10.39 23.28
C ASP A 124 42.45 11.61 22.95
N LEU A 125 42.03 12.40 21.96
CA LEU A 125 42.66 13.67 21.63
C LEU A 125 42.68 14.61 22.83
N ARG A 126 41.55 14.77 23.53
CA ARG A 126 41.47 15.61 24.72
C ARG A 126 42.43 15.14 25.81
N ALA A 127 42.49 13.85 26.08
CA ALA A 127 43.42 13.29 27.07
C ALA A 127 44.89 13.51 26.67
N ALA A 128 45.23 13.28 25.39
CA ALA A 128 46.58 13.45 24.87
C ALA A 128 47.07 14.90 24.97
N VAL A 129 46.19 15.86 24.67
CA VAL A 129 46.43 17.31 24.78
C VAL A 129 46.58 17.73 26.24
N LEU A 130 45.68 17.32 27.13
CA LEU A 130 45.77 17.65 28.57
C LEU A 130 46.99 17.03 29.27
N ALA A 131 47.59 15.99 28.68
CA ALA A 131 48.84 15.43 29.18
C ALA A 131 50.10 16.17 28.69
N VAL A 132 49.99 17.10 27.74
CA VAL A 132 51.14 17.88 27.21
C VAL A 132 51.89 18.64 28.31
N PRO A 133 51.25 19.40 29.22
CA PRO A 133 51.98 20.19 30.22
C PRO A 133 52.90 19.34 31.09
N SER A 134 52.41 18.18 31.54
CA SER A 134 53.20 17.26 32.36
C SER A 134 54.39 16.66 31.60
N ARG A 135 54.22 16.29 30.33
CA ARG A 135 55.32 15.77 29.49
C ARG A 135 56.38 16.84 29.19
N VAL A 136 55.95 18.08 28.92
CA VAL A 136 56.88 19.19 28.70
C VAL A 136 57.64 19.50 29.98
N ALA A 137 56.96 19.52 31.13
CA ALA A 137 57.58 19.76 32.42
C ALA A 137 58.63 18.70 32.78
N SER A 138 58.33 17.41 32.53
CA SER A 138 59.30 16.34 32.78
C SER A 138 60.50 16.38 31.83
N THR A 139 60.32 16.83 30.58
CA THR A 139 61.38 16.86 29.56
C THR A 139 62.29 18.08 29.70
N LEU A 140 61.71 19.25 30.01
CA LEU A 140 62.43 20.54 30.05
C LEU A 140 62.73 21.02 31.47
N GLY A 141 62.26 20.31 32.50
CA GLY A 141 62.50 20.66 33.90
C GLY A 141 61.71 21.88 34.37
N PHE A 142 60.47 22.07 33.91
CA PHE A 142 59.64 23.20 34.33
C PHE A 142 59.28 23.11 35.81
N ASP A 143 59.26 24.27 36.47
CA ASP A 143 58.72 24.38 37.81
C ASP A 143 57.17 24.29 37.81
N ARG A 144 56.59 24.25 39.02
CA ARG A 144 55.14 24.14 39.20
C ARG A 144 54.37 25.32 38.57
N LYS A 145 54.93 26.52 38.61
CA LYS A 145 54.27 27.73 38.10
C LYS A 145 54.28 27.73 36.58
N GLN A 146 55.41 27.40 35.96
CA GLN A 146 55.55 27.27 34.50
C GLN A 146 54.62 26.19 33.94
N THR A 147 54.52 25.04 34.62
CA THR A 147 53.60 23.96 34.23
C THR A 147 52.13 24.40 34.31
N ALA A 148 51.76 25.17 35.34
CA ALA A 148 50.41 25.66 35.51
C ALA A 148 50.01 26.69 34.43
N VAL A 149 50.93 27.58 34.03
CA VAL A 149 50.70 28.54 32.94
C VAL A 149 50.48 27.82 31.61
N LEU A 150 51.24 26.75 31.34
CA LEU A 150 51.05 25.97 30.12
C LEU A 150 49.72 25.18 30.13
N ASP A 151 49.31 24.63 31.26
CA ASP A 151 48.01 23.96 31.40
C ASP A 151 46.83 24.93 31.21
N SER A 152 46.92 26.15 31.77
CA SER A 152 45.86 27.15 31.57
C SER A 152 45.75 27.58 30.12
N GLU A 153 46.87 27.87 29.45
CA GLU A 153 46.87 28.28 28.03
C GLU A 153 46.26 27.20 27.12
N ILE A 154 46.59 25.93 27.34
CA ILE A 154 46.03 24.81 26.57
C ILE A 154 44.52 24.69 26.80
N ARG A 155 44.04 24.87 28.03
CA ARG A 155 42.61 24.82 28.34
C ARG A 155 41.86 25.99 27.72
N GLU A 156 42.41 27.19 27.77
CA GLU A 156 41.84 28.38 27.13
C GLU A 156 41.75 28.19 25.61
N ALA A 157 42.81 27.69 24.97
CA ALA A 157 42.79 27.37 23.54
C ALA A 157 41.74 26.32 23.18
N MET A 158 41.58 25.27 24.01
CA MET A 158 40.53 24.26 23.81
C MET A 158 39.12 24.82 24.00
N GLU A 159 38.93 25.74 24.95
CA GLU A 159 37.63 26.37 25.23
C GLU A 159 37.23 27.35 24.12
N ALA A 160 38.18 28.11 23.58
CA ALA A 160 37.97 28.96 22.41
C ALA A 160 37.44 28.16 21.20
N ILE A 161 38.03 26.99 20.90
CA ILE A 161 37.58 26.11 19.81
C ILE A 161 36.19 25.50 20.12
N SER A 162 35.88 25.24 21.39
CA SER A 162 34.58 24.70 21.79
C SER A 162 33.45 25.72 21.61
N ASN A 163 33.73 27.02 21.74
CA ASN A 163 32.75 28.10 21.65
C ASN A 163 32.58 28.66 20.23
N ASP A 164 33.43 28.26 19.28
CA ASP A 164 33.37 28.67 17.86
C ASP A 164 32.37 27.82 17.04
N ARG A 165 31.33 27.29 17.69
CA ARG A 165 30.29 26.42 17.10
C ARG A 165 28.88 26.78 17.53
#